data_AF-A2Q850-F1
#
_entry.id   AF-A2Q850-F1
#
_cell.length_a   1.000
_cell.length_b   1.000
_cell.length_c   1.000
_cell.angle_alpha   90.00
_cell.angle_beta   90.00
_cell.angle_gamma   90.00
#
_symmetry.space_group_name_H-M   'P 1'
#
loop_
_entity.id
_entity.type
_entity.pdbx_description
1 polymer ?
#
loop_
_entity_poly.entity_id
_entity_poly.type
_entity_poly.pdbx_seq_one_letter_code
_entity_poly.pdbx_strand_id
1 'polypeptide(L)'
;MFKPSQPMLARLRLTTKQVLGGYYKGNRTGSMGYFAKNGSYVIDWKKVRTFVVPENLDQFKLTPFVTKRMPPTKSKYTKEVEKRGRIVTLERAFSGKDYLDMWASDNGQEVLEQERLDSEAATEQSSTTQPARQ
;
A
#
# COMPACT_ATOMS: atom_id res chain seq x y z
N MET A 1 -37.88 -25.52 0.89
CA MET A 1 -37.26 -24.25 1.31
C MET A 1 -37.94 -23.78 2.59
N PHE A 2 -37.21 -23.68 3.70
CA PHE A 2 -37.75 -23.30 5.00
C PHE A 2 -38.19 -21.84 4.99
N LYS A 3 -39.45 -21.56 5.34
CA LYS A 3 -39.98 -20.21 5.54
C LYS A 3 -40.07 -19.96 7.05
N PRO A 4 -39.40 -18.93 7.58
CA PRO A 4 -39.49 -18.54 8.99
C PRO A 4 -40.94 -18.35 9.46
N SER A 5 -41.22 -18.69 10.72
CA SER A 5 -42.49 -18.33 11.35
C SER A 5 -42.59 -16.81 11.53
N GLN A 6 -43.81 -16.28 11.50
CA GLN A 6 -44.10 -14.84 11.66
C GLN A 6 -43.42 -14.17 12.88
N PRO A 7 -43.37 -14.78 14.09
CA PRO A 7 -42.63 -14.21 15.21
C PRO A 7 -41.11 -14.19 15.01
N MET A 8 -40.56 -15.12 14.21
CA MET A 8 -39.14 -15.14 13.89
C MET A 8 -38.77 -14.03 12.90
N LEU A 9 -39.65 -13.70 11.94
CA LEU A 9 -39.48 -12.59 11.01
C LEU A 9 -39.38 -11.23 11.72
N ALA A 10 -40.16 -11.03 12.80
CA ALA A 10 -40.16 -9.79 13.57
C ALA A 10 -38.83 -9.51 14.32
N ARG A 11 -37.99 -10.53 14.54
CA ARG A 11 -36.69 -10.41 15.21
C ARG A 11 -35.51 -10.29 14.25
N LEU A 12 -35.73 -10.54 12.95
CA LEU A 12 -34.68 -10.40 11.94
C LEU A 12 -34.41 -8.93 11.65
N ARG A 13 -33.15 -8.61 11.33
CA ARG A 13 -32.75 -7.23 10.98
C ARG A 13 -33.45 -6.81 9.69
N LEU A 14 -34.01 -5.60 9.70
CA LEU A 14 -34.67 -5.02 8.54
C LEU A 14 -33.71 -4.87 7.34
N THR A 15 -34.22 -5.24 6.18
CA THR A 15 -33.62 -5.12 4.85
C THR A 15 -34.50 -4.20 4.00
N THR A 16 -33.98 -3.77 2.86
CA THR A 16 -34.66 -2.82 1.96
C THR A 16 -35.98 -3.34 1.38
N LYS A 17 -36.22 -4.66 1.40
CA LYS A 17 -37.41 -5.28 0.78
C LYS A 17 -38.50 -5.69 1.77
N GLN A 18 -38.25 -5.49 3.08
CA GLN A 18 -39.18 -5.89 4.14
C GLN A 18 -40.15 -4.78 4.56
N VAL A 19 -39.80 -3.52 4.28
CA VAL A 19 -40.60 -2.34 4.61
C VAL A 19 -40.87 -1.58 3.31
N LEU A 20 -42.05 -0.98 3.21
CA LEU A 20 -42.48 -0.16 2.07
C LEU A 20 -41.86 1.26 2.15
N GLY A 21 -42.61 2.29 1.78
CA GLY A 21 -42.12 3.66 1.66
C GLY A 21 -41.44 4.20 2.93
N GLY A 22 -40.38 4.99 2.74
CA GLY A 22 -39.68 5.72 3.80
C GLY A 22 -38.47 5.01 4.39
N TYR A 23 -38.35 3.68 4.26
CA TYR A 23 -37.16 2.96 4.74
C TYR A 23 -36.08 2.86 3.65
N TYR A 24 -35.08 3.72 3.72
CA TYR A 24 -33.89 3.64 2.87
C TYR A 24 -32.71 3.03 3.62
N LYS A 25 -32.07 2.01 3.03
CA LYS A 25 -30.85 1.39 3.55
C LYS A 25 -29.86 1.21 2.41
N GLY A 26 -28.70 1.85 2.52
CA GLY A 26 -27.66 1.84 1.48
C GLY A 26 -26.82 0.56 1.40
N ASN A 27 -26.13 0.36 0.29
CA ASN A 27 -25.29 -0.81 -0.01
C ASN A 27 -23.78 -0.51 -0.01
N ARG A 28 -23.34 0.49 0.78
CA ARG A 28 -21.93 0.92 0.88
C ARG A 28 -21.27 1.32 -0.45
N THR A 29 -22.05 1.87 -1.39
CA THR A 29 -21.52 2.42 -2.65
C THR A 29 -20.65 3.68 -2.45
N GLY A 30 -20.73 4.30 -1.27
CA GLY A 30 -20.05 5.55 -0.93
C GLY A 30 -20.82 6.78 -1.41
N SER A 31 -20.51 7.96 -0.86
CA SER A 31 -21.10 9.22 -1.29
C SER A 31 -20.30 9.81 -2.45
N MET A 32 -20.91 9.89 -3.63
CA MET A 32 -20.28 10.42 -4.86
C MET A 32 -20.60 11.90 -5.09
N GLY A 33 -21.10 12.61 -4.07
CA GLY A 33 -21.68 13.93 -4.25
C GLY A 33 -22.49 14.38 -3.03
N TYR A 34 -23.51 15.19 -3.26
CA TYR A 34 -24.40 15.70 -2.22
C TYR A 34 -25.83 15.94 -2.76
N PHE A 35 -26.81 15.96 -1.86
CA PHE A 35 -28.18 16.35 -2.20
C PHE A 35 -28.32 17.87 -2.14
N ALA A 36 -28.85 18.48 -3.20
CA ALA A 36 -29.23 19.88 -3.23
C ALA A 36 -30.56 20.12 -2.48
N LYS A 37 -30.85 21.38 -2.12
CA LYS A 37 -32.04 21.74 -1.32
C LYS A 37 -33.37 21.36 -1.99
N ASN A 38 -33.40 21.26 -3.31
CA ASN A 38 -34.55 20.83 -4.12
C ASN A 38 -34.70 19.30 -4.21
N GLY A 39 -33.84 18.52 -3.54
CA GLY A 39 -33.87 17.05 -3.56
C GLY A 39 -33.10 16.42 -4.74
N SER A 40 -32.52 17.20 -5.65
CA SER A 40 -31.68 16.65 -6.72
C SER A 40 -30.32 16.21 -6.19
N TYR A 41 -29.72 15.18 -6.77
CA TYR A 41 -28.37 14.74 -6.43
C TYR A 41 -27.34 15.37 -7.38
N VAL A 42 -26.34 16.06 -6.82
CA VAL A 42 -25.23 16.67 -7.58
C VAL A 42 -23.98 15.84 -7.38
N ILE A 43 -23.34 15.44 -8.48
CA ILE A 43 -22.15 14.58 -8.48
C ILE A 43 -20.89 15.42 -8.28
N ASP A 44 -20.04 15.01 -7.34
CA ASP A 44 -18.70 15.54 -7.14
C ASP A 44 -17.68 14.61 -7.79
N TRP A 45 -17.16 15.00 -8.96
CA TRP A 45 -16.21 14.20 -9.75
C TRP A 45 -14.91 13.88 -9.02
N LYS A 46 -14.54 14.64 -7.97
CA LYS A 46 -13.35 14.33 -7.14
C LYS A 46 -13.55 13.08 -6.28
N LYS A 47 -14.79 12.70 -5.98
CA LYS A 47 -15.13 11.50 -5.18
C LYS A 47 -15.45 10.28 -6.03
N VAL A 48 -15.61 10.47 -7.34
CA VAL A 48 -15.89 9.38 -8.27
C VAL A 48 -14.61 8.56 -8.42
N ARG A 49 -14.71 7.26 -8.13
CA ARG A 49 -13.59 6.33 -8.25
C ARG A 49 -13.33 6.00 -9.72
N THR A 50 -12.09 6.13 -10.15
CA THR A 50 -11.61 5.67 -11.45
C THR A 50 -10.65 4.49 -11.25
N PHE A 51 -10.67 3.54 -12.18
CA PHE A 51 -9.71 2.44 -12.22
C PHE A 51 -8.78 2.69 -13.41
N VAL A 52 -7.57 3.17 -13.12
CA VAL A 52 -6.60 3.57 -14.15
C VAL A 52 -5.99 2.32 -14.77
N VAL A 53 -6.13 2.19 -16.08
CA VAL A 53 -5.51 1.12 -16.87
C VAL A 53 -4.15 1.62 -17.37
N PRO A 54 -3.05 0.89 -17.12
CA PRO A 54 -1.74 1.26 -17.65
C PRO A 54 -1.72 1.28 -19.18
N GLU A 55 -0.90 2.16 -19.76
CA GLU A 55 -0.68 2.23 -21.21
C GLU A 55 0.08 0.99 -21.72
N ASN A 56 -0.19 0.58 -22.97
CA ASN A 56 0.47 -0.55 -23.65
C ASN A 56 0.35 -1.92 -22.94
N LEU A 57 -0.76 -2.15 -22.23
CA LEU A 57 -1.02 -3.43 -21.54
C LEU A 57 -1.13 -4.62 -22.51
N ASP A 58 -1.56 -4.37 -23.74
CA ASP A 58 -1.67 -5.33 -24.84
C ASP A 58 -0.31 -5.86 -25.32
N GLN A 59 0.73 -5.03 -25.21
CA GLN A 59 2.11 -5.39 -25.59
C GLN A 59 2.90 -5.99 -24.41
N PHE A 60 2.31 -5.99 -23.21
CA PHE A 60 3.00 -6.43 -22.00
C PHE A 60 3.12 -7.96 -21.94
N LYS A 61 4.35 -8.44 -21.73
CA LYS A 61 4.68 -9.88 -21.80
C LYS A 61 4.31 -10.67 -20.55
N LEU A 62 4.10 -10.01 -19.41
CA LEU A 62 3.80 -10.73 -18.17
C LEU A 62 2.36 -11.23 -18.17
N THR A 63 2.20 -12.52 -17.89
CA THR A 63 0.91 -13.19 -17.79
C THR A 63 0.63 -13.58 -16.34
N PRO A 64 -0.63 -13.84 -15.95
CA PRO A 64 -0.96 -14.24 -14.57
C PRO A 64 -0.38 -15.60 -14.14
N PHE A 65 0.25 -16.35 -15.05
CA PHE A 65 0.80 -17.66 -14.78
C PHE A 65 2.30 -17.72 -15.08
N VAL A 66 3.01 -18.52 -14.29
CA VAL A 66 4.43 -18.82 -14.50
C VAL A 66 4.57 -20.27 -14.93
N THR A 67 5.57 -20.55 -15.78
CA THR A 67 5.91 -21.90 -16.23
C THR A 67 6.34 -22.79 -15.05
N LYS A 68 5.79 -24.01 -14.96
CA LYS A 68 6.17 -25.01 -13.95
C LYS A 68 7.62 -25.50 -14.07
N ARG A 69 8.29 -25.24 -15.20
CA ARG A 69 9.71 -25.60 -15.39
C ARG A 69 10.63 -24.75 -14.52
N MET A 70 10.19 -23.54 -14.15
CA MET A 70 10.92 -22.67 -13.25
C MET A 70 10.54 -23.02 -11.80
N PRO A 71 11.51 -23.43 -10.95
CA PRO A 71 11.23 -23.64 -9.54
C PRO A 71 10.96 -22.29 -8.85
N PRO A 72 10.15 -22.26 -7.77
CA PRO A 72 9.94 -21.03 -7.01
C PRO A 72 11.26 -20.45 -6.48
N THR A 73 11.53 -19.20 -6.79
CA THR A 73 12.72 -18.48 -6.32
C THR A 73 12.61 -18.21 -4.82
N LYS A 74 13.60 -18.63 -4.04
CA LYS A 74 13.69 -18.34 -2.59
C LYS A 74 14.20 -16.92 -2.35
N SER A 75 13.79 -16.33 -1.22
CA SER A 75 14.28 -15.00 -0.82
C SER A 75 15.78 -15.01 -0.54
N LYS A 76 16.48 -13.93 -0.91
CA LYS A 76 17.88 -13.69 -0.52
C LYS A 76 18.02 -13.23 0.93
N TYR A 77 16.95 -12.66 1.49
CA TYR A 77 16.96 -12.09 2.84
C TYR A 77 16.66 -13.19 3.83
N THR A 78 17.72 -13.75 4.43
CA THR A 78 17.62 -14.76 5.48
C THR A 78 18.26 -14.27 6.78
N LYS A 79 17.70 -14.70 7.90
CA LYS A 79 18.27 -14.50 9.23
C LYS A 79 18.49 -15.86 9.87
N GLU A 80 19.69 -16.08 10.36
CA GLU A 80 19.99 -17.24 11.20
C GLU A 80 19.51 -16.97 12.62
N VAL A 81 18.69 -17.86 13.15
CA VAL A 81 18.18 -17.79 14.51
C VAL A 81 18.48 -19.11 15.20
N GLU A 82 19.10 -19.04 16.37
CA GLU A 82 19.30 -20.21 17.20
C GLU A 82 17.98 -20.58 17.90
N LYS A 83 17.48 -21.79 17.62
CA LYS A 83 16.30 -22.33 18.27
C LYS A 83 16.66 -23.69 18.86
N ARG A 84 16.64 -23.78 20.20
CA ARG A 84 16.91 -25.03 20.95
C ARG A 84 18.28 -25.66 20.61
N GLY A 85 19.34 -24.85 20.56
CA GLY A 85 20.71 -25.33 20.28
C GLY A 85 21.00 -25.67 18.81
N ARG A 86 20.08 -25.35 17.89
CA ARG A 86 20.26 -25.53 16.43
C ARG A 86 20.09 -24.20 15.71
N ILE A 87 21.04 -23.87 14.84
CA ILE A 87 20.95 -22.70 13.95
C ILE A 87 19.95 -23.03 12.85
N VAL A 88 18.90 -22.22 12.73
CA VAL A 88 17.87 -22.35 11.69
C VAL A 88 17.86 -21.07 10.85
N THR A 89 17.98 -21.25 9.53
CA THR A 89 17.85 -20.16 8.57
C THR A 89 16.37 -19.87 8.34
N LEU A 90 15.93 -18.66 8.70
CA LEU A 90 14.57 -18.18 8.50
C LEU A 90 14.56 -17.09 7.44
N GLU A 91 13.51 -17.03 6.63
CA GLU A 91 13.30 -15.92 5.72
C GLU A 91 12.95 -14.65 6.50
N ARG A 92 13.64 -13.57 6.18
CA ARG A 92 13.48 -12.23 6.76
C ARG A 92 12.80 -11.33 5.73
N ALA A 93 11.96 -10.40 6.21
CA ALA A 93 11.38 -9.35 5.38
C ALA A 93 12.42 -8.32 4.94
N PHE A 94 12.20 -7.74 3.75
CA PHE A 94 12.99 -6.65 3.21
C PHE A 94 12.94 -5.43 4.16
N SER A 95 14.11 -4.96 4.60
CA SER A 95 14.25 -3.86 5.56
C SER A 95 14.63 -2.56 4.85
N GLY A 96 14.40 -1.43 5.52
CA GLY A 96 14.80 -0.11 5.00
C GLY A 96 16.31 -0.01 4.74
N LYS A 97 17.15 -0.66 5.55
CA LYS A 97 18.62 -0.70 5.29
C LYS A 97 18.95 -1.43 3.99
N ASP A 98 18.29 -2.56 3.73
CA ASP A 98 18.50 -3.31 2.49
C ASP A 98 18.08 -2.49 1.26
N TYR A 99 17.04 -1.66 1.42
CA TYR A 99 16.63 -0.72 0.39
C TYR A 99 17.68 0.37 0.17
N LEU A 100 18.25 0.95 1.23
CA LEU A 100 19.30 1.96 1.10
C LEU A 100 20.54 1.38 0.40
N ASP A 101 20.94 0.16 0.76
CA ASP A 101 22.08 -0.52 0.14
C ASP A 101 21.80 -0.80 -1.37
N MET A 102 20.60 -1.28 -1.70
CA MET A 102 20.17 -1.50 -3.08
C MET A 102 20.07 -0.20 -3.87
N TRP A 103 19.52 0.85 -3.27
CA TRP A 103 19.39 2.16 -3.90
C TRP A 103 20.77 2.76 -4.18
N ALA A 104 21.69 2.67 -3.23
CA ALA A 104 23.06 3.16 -3.38
C ALA A 104 23.82 2.40 -4.47
N SER A 105 23.59 1.09 -4.62
CA SER A 105 24.20 0.31 -5.70
C SER A 105 23.66 0.66 -7.09
N ASP A 106 22.37 0.96 -7.19
CA ASP A 106 21.71 1.22 -8.48
C ASP A 106 21.88 2.67 -8.96
N ASN A 107 22.01 3.63 -8.03
CA ASN A 107 22.03 5.07 -8.33
C ASN A 107 23.39 5.73 -7.99
N GLY A 108 24.49 5.14 -8.44
CA GLY A 108 25.84 5.60 -8.07
C GLY A 108 26.12 7.09 -8.33
N GLN A 109 25.52 7.69 -9.36
CA GLN A 109 25.71 9.12 -9.64
C GLN A 109 25.09 10.04 -8.57
N GLU A 110 23.89 9.70 -8.07
CA GLU A 110 23.22 10.48 -7.02
C GLU A 110 23.95 10.33 -5.68
N VAL A 111 24.50 9.14 -5.41
CA VAL A 111 25.31 8.87 -4.22
C VAL A 111 26.58 9.72 -4.21
N LEU A 112 27.33 9.74 -5.32
CA LEU A 112 28.57 10.51 -5.43
C LEU A 112 28.34 12.02 -5.26
N GLU A 113 27.26 12.56 -5.83
CA GLU A 113 26.88 13.96 -5.64
C GLU A 113 26.53 14.26 -4.18
N GLN A 114 25.79 13.35 -3.52
CA GLN A 114 25.46 13.50 -2.10
C GLN A 114 26.72 13.47 -1.23
N GLU A 115 27.65 12.53 -1.47
CA GLU A 115 28.92 12.43 -0.75
C GLU A 115 29.78 13.69 -0.92
N ARG A 116 29.77 14.29 -2.12
CA ARG A 116 30.45 15.57 -2.40
C ARG A 116 29.85 16.70 -1.57
N LEU A 117 28.52 16.84 -1.58
CA LEU A 117 27.81 17.87 -0.80
C LEU A 117 28.02 17.70 0.70
N ASP A 118 28.00 16.47 1.21
CA ASP A 118 28.23 16.16 2.62
C ASP A 118 29.68 16.49 3.03
N SER A 119 30.65 16.24 2.14
CA SER A 119 32.07 16.59 2.35
C SER A 119 32.29 18.11 2.38
N GLU A 120 31.61 18.84 1.49
CA GLU A 120 31.62 20.31 1.47
C GLU A 120 31.00 20.88 2.76
N ALA A 121 29.83 20.38 3.16
CA ALA A 121 29.17 20.81 4.40
C ALA A 121 30.00 20.50 5.65
N ALA A 122 30.69 19.35 5.71
CA ALA A 122 31.59 19.00 6.81
C ALA A 122 32.80 19.96 6.89
N THR A 123 33.34 20.35 5.73
CA THR A 123 34.43 21.32 5.64
C THR A 123 33.98 22.69 6.15
N GLU A 124 32.80 23.15 5.77
CA GLU A 124 32.21 24.40 6.26
C GLU A 124 31.96 24.39 7.78
N GLN A 125 31.40 23.30 8.33
CA GLN A 125 31.18 23.17 9.78
C GLN A 125 32.49 23.15 10.59
N SER A 126 33.53 22.49 10.09
CA SER A 126 34.83 22.43 10.76
C SER A 126 35.55 23.78 10.78
N SER A 127 35.44 24.58 9.70
CA SER A 127 35.99 25.94 9.64
C SER A 127 35.30 26.91 10.61
N THR A 128 34.00 26.71 10.85
CA THR A 128 33.20 27.53 11.78
C THR A 128 33.49 27.21 13.25
N THR A 129 33.97 26.00 13.55
CA THR A 129 34.13 25.51 14.95
C THR A 129 35.53 25.75 15.53
N GLN A 130 36.50 26.29 14.78
CA GLN A 130 37.82 26.62 15.36
C GLN A 130 37.71 27.83 16.31
N PRO A 131 37.91 27.69 17.64
CA PRO A 131 37.92 28.84 18.53
C PRO A 131 39.23 29.62 18.33
N ALA A 132 39.12 30.94 18.18
CA ALA A 132 40.26 31.85 18.15
C ALA A 132 41.10 31.66 19.43
N ARG A 133 42.26 31.02 19.31
CA ARG A 133 43.25 30.95 20.40
C ARG A 133 43.83 32.35 20.60
N GLN A 134 43.58 32.92 21.79
CA GLN A 134 44.19 34.14 22.31
C GLN A 134 45.63 33.89 22.76
#